data_AF-A0A9E3D7V6-F1
#
_entry.id   AF-A0A9E3D7V6-F1
#
_cell.length_a   1.000
_cell.length_b   1.000
_cell.length_c   1.000
_cell.angle_alpha   90.00
_cell.angle_beta   90.00
_cell.angle_gamma   90.00
#
_symmetry.space_group_name_H-M   'P 1'
#
loop_
_entity.id
_entity.type
_entity.pdbx_description
1 polymer ?
#
loop_
_entity_poly.entity_id
_entity_poly.type
_entity_poly.pdbx_seq_one_letter_code
_entity_poly.pdbx_strand_id
1 'polypeptide(L)'
;MAKQSNIEKFLALSDAEKEAEVQRALRAPSRPLTAAQRAHWKKVQASLKAKHAAKTRGRPVTGAGAKVISLSVERTLLARADAAARKLRISRAALVARGLEAVLAYTSR
;
A
#
# COMPACT_ATOMS: atom_id res chain seq x y z
N MET A 1 11.59 -36.22 -7.89
CA MET A 1 12.06 -35.20 -8.86
C MET A 1 11.20 -33.96 -8.72
N ALA A 2 11.77 -32.81 -8.41
CA ALA A 2 11.02 -31.57 -8.22
C ALA A 2 10.48 -31.06 -9.57
N LYS A 3 9.18 -30.73 -9.62
CA LYS A 3 8.52 -30.25 -10.84
C LYS A 3 8.87 -28.76 -11.02
N GLN A 4 9.61 -28.42 -12.06
CA GLN A 4 9.93 -27.02 -12.42
C GLN A 4 8.67 -26.16 -12.43
N SER A 5 8.74 -24.97 -11.83
CA SER A 5 7.62 -24.04 -11.80
C SER A 5 7.32 -23.54 -13.21
N ASN A 6 6.06 -23.20 -13.50
CA ASN A 6 5.69 -22.66 -14.82
C ASN A 6 6.46 -21.36 -15.15
N ILE A 7 6.90 -20.63 -14.11
CA ILE A 7 7.72 -19.42 -14.26
C ILE A 7 9.13 -19.79 -14.71
N GLU A 8 9.76 -20.78 -14.08
CA GLU A 8 11.10 -21.25 -14.49
C GLU A 8 11.13 -21.75 -15.94
N LYS A 9 10.08 -22.46 -16.36
CA LYS A 9 9.96 -22.92 -17.75
C LYS A 9 9.85 -21.76 -18.73
N PHE A 10 9.11 -20.71 -18.38
CA PHE A 10 9.01 -19.51 -19.21
C PHE A 10 10.33 -18.73 -19.26
N LEU A 11 11.04 -18.62 -18.13
CA LEU A 11 12.32 -17.92 -18.07
C LEU A 11 13.42 -18.63 -18.87
N ALA A 12 13.37 -19.96 -18.96
CA ALA A 12 14.30 -20.78 -19.72
C ALA A 12 14.12 -20.70 -21.25
N LEU A 13 13.03 -20.10 -21.75
CA LEU A 13 12.82 -19.86 -23.18
C LEU A 13 13.76 -18.77 -23.70
N SER A 14 14.08 -18.83 -24.99
CA SER A 14 14.72 -17.70 -25.68
C SER A 14 13.78 -16.49 -25.73
N ASP A 15 14.33 -15.30 -25.93
CA ASP A 15 13.52 -14.07 -25.94
C ASP A 15 12.50 -14.05 -27.09
N ALA A 16 12.84 -14.64 -28.25
CA ALA A 16 11.91 -14.80 -29.36
C ALA A 16 10.73 -15.73 -29.02
N GLU A 17 10.99 -16.81 -28.28
CA GLU A 17 9.95 -17.75 -27.82
C GLU A 17 9.08 -17.15 -26.71
N LYS A 18 9.67 -16.36 -25.81
CA LYS A 18 8.93 -15.59 -24.79
C LYS A 18 7.95 -14.63 -25.45
N GLU A 19 8.42 -13.88 -26.45
CA GLU A 19 7.58 -12.93 -27.17
C GLU A 19 6.43 -13.65 -27.89
N ALA A 20 6.72 -14.74 -28.60
CA ALA A 20 5.68 -15.54 -29.26
C ALA A 20 4.63 -16.09 -28.26
N GLU A 21 5.06 -16.54 -27.08
CA GLU A 21 4.18 -17.04 -26.03
C GLU A 21 3.31 -15.93 -25.40
N VAL A 22 3.88 -14.74 -25.18
CA VAL A 22 3.13 -13.57 -24.72
C VAL A 22 2.10 -13.14 -25.77
N GLN A 23 2.49 -13.05 -27.04
CA GLN A 23 1.58 -12.71 -28.14
C GLN A 23 0.43 -13.73 -28.26
N ARG A 24 0.72 -15.02 -28.06
CA ARG A 24 -0.30 -16.07 -28.00
C ARG A 24 -1.26 -15.87 -26.82
N ALA A 25 -0.72 -15.61 -25.63
CA ALA A 25 -1.53 -15.42 -24.42
C ALA A 25 -2.43 -14.18 -24.50
N LEU A 26 -1.94 -13.08 -25.09
CA LEU A 26 -2.71 -11.86 -25.30
C LEU A 26 -3.89 -12.06 -26.27
N ARG A 27 -3.76 -12.98 -27.24
CA ARG A 27 -4.81 -13.32 -28.20
C ARG A 27 -5.79 -14.37 -27.68
N ALA A 28 -5.56 -14.93 -26.49
CA ALA A 28 -6.44 -15.93 -25.91
C ALA A 28 -7.80 -15.31 -25.54
N PRO A 29 -8.93 -15.98 -25.86
CA PRO A 29 -10.24 -15.46 -25.50
C PRO A 29 -10.40 -15.37 -23.98
N SER A 30 -11.01 -14.28 -23.51
CA SER A 30 -11.37 -14.17 -22.10
C SER A 30 -12.43 -15.23 -21.75
N ARG A 31 -12.19 -16.02 -20.71
CA ARG A 31 -13.21 -16.91 -20.14
C ARG A 31 -13.68 -16.40 -18.78
N PRO A 32 -14.95 -16.63 -18.41
CA PRO A 32 -15.43 -16.33 -17.07
C PRO A 32 -14.64 -17.13 -16.02
N LEU A 33 -14.35 -16.48 -14.90
CA LEU A 33 -13.70 -17.12 -13.76
C LEU A 33 -14.58 -18.24 -13.19
N THR A 34 -13.97 -19.37 -12.85
CA THR A 34 -14.65 -20.44 -12.10
C THR A 34 -15.00 -19.98 -10.67
N ALA A 35 -15.86 -20.71 -9.96
CA ALA A 35 -16.22 -20.38 -8.59
C ALA A 35 -14.99 -20.26 -7.65
N ALA A 36 -14.05 -21.20 -7.76
CA ALA A 36 -12.79 -21.18 -7.01
C ALA A 36 -11.93 -19.95 -7.35
N GLN A 37 -11.81 -19.62 -8.64
CA GLN A 37 -11.05 -18.45 -9.09
C GLN A 37 -11.69 -17.13 -8.62
N ARG A 38 -13.03 -17.02 -8.63
CA ARG A 38 -13.75 -15.86 -8.09
C ARG A 38 -13.52 -15.70 -6.59
N ALA A 39 -13.54 -16.79 -5.82
CA ALA A 39 -13.26 -16.73 -4.39
C ALA A 39 -11.83 -16.26 -4.10
N HIS A 40 -10.84 -16.74 -4.87
CA HIS A 40 -9.47 -16.26 -4.78
C HIS A 40 -9.35 -14.78 -5.16
N TRP A 41 -9.98 -14.36 -6.26
CA TRP A 41 -10.00 -12.96 -6.70
C TRP A 41 -10.59 -12.02 -5.65
N LYS A 42 -11.69 -12.40 -4.99
CA LYS A 42 -12.28 -11.65 -3.88
C LYS A 42 -11.29 -11.44 -2.73
N LYS A 43 -10.51 -12.48 -2.36
CA LYS A 43 -9.47 -12.37 -1.32
C LYS A 43 -8.35 -11.40 -1.73
N VAL A 44 -7.88 -11.50 -2.98
CA VAL A 44 -6.87 -10.57 -3.52
C VAL A 44 -7.39 -9.14 -3.50
N GLN A 45 -8.60 -8.89 -4.00
CA GLN A 45 -9.20 -7.55 -3.98
C GLN A 45 -9.38 -6.99 -2.57
N ALA A 46 -9.81 -7.82 -1.61
CA ALA A 46 -9.92 -7.40 -0.22
C ALA A 46 -8.54 -6.96 0.35
N SER A 47 -7.48 -7.71 0.05
CA SER A 47 -6.12 -7.37 0.47
C SER A 47 -5.60 -6.07 -0.18
N LEU A 48 -5.90 -5.85 -1.46
CA LEU A 48 -5.51 -4.65 -2.19
C LEU A 48 -6.25 -3.43 -1.65
N LYS A 49 -7.56 -3.56 -1.39
CA LYS A 49 -8.38 -2.52 -0.77
C LYS A 49 -7.87 -2.16 0.62
N ALA A 50 -7.51 -3.14 1.44
CA ALA A 50 -6.93 -2.90 2.76
C ALA A 50 -5.58 -2.15 2.67
N LYS A 51 -4.70 -2.53 1.73
CA LYS A 51 -3.43 -1.83 1.47
C LYS A 51 -3.66 -0.37 1.02
N HIS A 52 -4.60 -0.15 0.10
CA HIS A 52 -4.93 1.20 -0.36
C HIS A 52 -5.55 2.06 0.74
N ALA A 53 -6.49 1.50 1.51
CA ALA A 53 -7.12 2.21 2.63
C ALA A 53 -6.10 2.54 3.73
N ALA A 54 -5.16 1.65 4.03
CA ALA A 54 -4.07 1.92 4.96
C ALA A 54 -3.14 3.05 4.45
N LYS A 55 -2.94 3.16 3.13
CA LYS A 55 -2.12 4.20 2.50
C LYS A 55 -2.75 5.60 2.58
N THR A 56 -4.08 5.68 2.64
CA THR A 56 -4.83 6.95 2.72
C THR A 56 -5.30 7.33 4.12
N ARG A 57 -5.32 6.41 5.09
CA ARG A 57 -5.77 6.71 6.45
C ARG A 57 -4.75 7.59 7.20
N GLY A 58 -5.02 8.89 7.23
CA GLY A 58 -4.33 9.86 8.09
C GLY A 58 -3.22 10.67 7.42
N ARG A 59 -2.98 10.53 6.11
CA ARG A 59 -2.01 11.38 5.39
C ARG A 59 -2.60 12.79 5.20
N PRO A 60 -1.90 13.87 5.59
CA PRO A 60 -2.32 15.22 5.25
C PRO A 60 -2.34 15.36 3.71
N VAL A 61 -3.48 15.76 3.14
CA VAL A 61 -3.66 15.97 1.69
C VAL A 61 -3.55 17.46 1.32
N THR A 62 -3.20 18.32 2.28
CA THR A 62 -3.20 19.78 2.13
C THR A 62 -1.78 20.32 1.89
N GLY A 63 -1.64 21.35 1.05
CA GLY A 63 -0.36 22.03 0.75
C GLY A 63 0.44 21.37 -0.37
N ALA A 64 1.78 21.42 -0.29
CA ALA A 64 2.73 20.87 -1.27
C ALA A 64 2.84 19.32 -1.26
N GLY A 65 1.86 18.63 -0.66
CA GLY A 65 1.86 17.18 -0.48
C GLY A 65 2.49 16.71 0.84
N ALA A 66 2.79 15.41 0.93
CA ALA A 66 3.30 14.78 2.15
C ALA A 66 4.52 13.89 1.86
N LYS A 67 5.61 14.10 2.61
CA LYS A 67 6.79 13.21 2.67
C LYS A 67 6.63 12.24 3.84
N VAL A 68 6.85 10.95 3.59
CA VAL A 68 6.87 9.94 4.67
C VAL A 68 8.26 9.92 5.29
N ILE A 69 8.31 10.01 6.61
CA ILE A 69 9.52 9.85 7.40
C ILE A 69 9.33 8.70 8.39
N SER A 70 10.42 7.98 8.72
CA SER A 70 10.43 7.01 9.81
C SER A 70 10.94 7.69 11.06
N LEU A 71 10.22 7.56 12.18
CA LEU A 71 10.63 8.12 13.46
C LEU A 71 10.21 7.20 14.62
N SER A 72 11.06 7.11 15.63
CA SER A 72 10.80 6.35 16.86
C SER A 72 10.24 7.29 17.93
N VAL A 73 9.14 6.91 18.56
CA VAL A 73 8.52 7.64 19.67
C VAL A 73 8.36 6.70 20.86
N GLU A 74 8.49 7.22 22.07
CA GLU A 74 8.16 6.47 23.27
C GLU A 74 6.70 5.97 23.22
N ARG A 75 6.47 4.72 23.65
CA ARG A 75 5.21 4.00 23.46
C ARG A 75 4.03 4.68 24.18
N THR A 76 4.23 5.12 25.42
CA THR A 76 3.18 5.78 26.19
C THR A 76 2.84 7.17 25.63
N LEU A 77 3.85 7.89 25.13
CA LEU A 77 3.68 9.15 24.43
C LEU A 77 2.84 8.97 23.16
N LEU A 78 3.14 7.93 22.36
CA LEU A 78 2.34 7.61 21.18
C LEU A 78 0.88 7.29 21.54
N ALA A 79 0.65 6.53 22.60
CA ALA A 79 -0.71 6.21 23.07
C ALA A 79 -1.48 7.46 23.52
N ARG A 80 -0.81 8.38 24.22
CA ARG A 80 -1.38 9.68 24.62
C ARG A 80 -1.69 10.56 23.42
N ALA A 81 -0.80 10.60 22.43
CA ALA A 81 -1.02 11.34 21.18
C ALA A 81 -2.25 10.80 20.42
N ASP A 82 -2.41 9.47 20.36
CA ASP A 82 -3.59 8.85 19.75
C ASP A 82 -4.89 9.18 20.49
N ALA A 83 -4.86 9.17 21.82
CA ALA A 83 -6.00 9.58 22.63
C ALA A 83 -6.37 11.05 22.38
N ALA A 84 -5.38 11.95 22.32
CA ALA A 84 -5.60 13.36 22.05
C ALA A 84 -6.17 13.59 20.64
N ALA A 85 -5.61 12.94 19.62
CA ALA A 85 -6.10 13.04 18.24
C ALA A 85 -7.57 12.59 18.13
N ARG A 86 -7.94 11.49 18.80
CA ARG A 86 -9.33 11.01 18.87
C ARG A 86 -10.26 12.02 19.57
N LYS A 87 -9.85 12.57 20.71
CA LYS A 87 -10.63 13.57 21.45
C LYS A 87 -10.89 14.82 20.60
N LEU A 88 -9.90 15.24 19.81
CA LEU A 88 -9.97 16.37 18.90
C LEU A 88 -10.64 16.05 17.55
N ARG A 89 -11.02 14.80 17.30
CA ARG A 89 -11.57 14.30 16.03
C ARG A 89 -10.69 14.63 14.82
N ILE A 90 -9.37 14.58 14.99
CA ILE A 90 -8.38 14.78 13.91
C ILE A 90 -7.54 13.53 13.70
N SER A 91 -6.83 13.45 12.57
CA SER A 91 -5.87 12.38 12.34
C SER A 91 -4.63 12.55 13.22
N ARG A 92 -3.93 11.45 13.49
CA ARG A 92 -2.61 11.47 14.16
C ARG A 92 -1.64 12.42 13.44
N ALA A 93 -1.60 12.38 12.10
CA ALA A 93 -0.69 13.24 11.36
C ALA A 93 -1.07 14.73 11.47
N ALA A 94 -2.36 15.06 11.55
CA ALA A 94 -2.80 16.44 11.79
C ALA A 94 -2.39 16.92 13.19
N LEU A 95 -2.45 16.06 14.21
CA LEU A 95 -1.94 16.38 15.54
C LEU A 95 -0.42 16.64 15.50
N VAL A 96 0.35 15.77 14.84
CA VAL A 96 1.80 15.91 14.71
C VAL A 96 2.17 17.20 13.94
N ALA A 97 1.47 17.50 12.84
CA ALA A 97 1.70 18.73 12.07
C ALA A 97 1.48 19.99 12.92
N ARG A 98 0.36 20.07 13.65
CA ARG A 98 0.08 21.19 14.57
C ARG A 98 1.14 21.34 15.65
N GLY A 99 1.62 20.22 16.20
CA GLY A 99 2.70 20.24 17.19
C GLY A 99 4.00 20.80 16.62
N LEU A 100 4.39 20.38 15.41
CA LEU A 100 5.57 20.89 14.71
C LEU A 100 5.45 22.39 14.40
N GLU A 101 4.30 22.84 13.89
CA GLU A 101 4.02 24.26 13.62
C GLU A 101 4.17 25.11 14.89
N ALA A 102 3.63 24.65 16.02
CA ALA A 102 3.74 25.36 17.30
C ALA A 102 5.19 25.47 17.79
N VAL A 103 5.98 24.40 17.67
CA VAL A 103 7.40 24.40 18.07
C VAL A 103 8.23 25.31 17.16
N LEU A 104 7.99 25.28 15.85
CA LEU A 104 8.67 26.16 14.90
C LEU A 104 8.34 27.63 15.15
N ALA A 105 7.06 27.94 15.40
CA ALA A 105 6.63 29.30 15.74
C ALA A 105 7.27 29.81 17.05
N TYR A 106 7.45 28.93 18.04
CA TYR A 106 8.16 29.26 19.27
C TYR A 106 9.65 29.52 19.04
N THR A 107 10.30 28.72 18.20
CA THR A 107 11.77 28.81 17.95
C THR A 107 12.15 29.96 17.02
N SER A 108 11.21 30.46 16.23
CA SER A 108 11.43 31.56 15.26
C SER A 108 11.26 32.95 15.88
N ARG A 109 11.05 33.04 17.19
CA ARG A 109 11.03 34.28 17.98
C ARG A 109 12.35 34.48 18.70
#